data_AF-A0A966E6U2-F1
#
_entry.id   AF-A0A966E6U2-F1
#
_cell.length_a   1.000
_cell.length_b   1.000
_cell.length_c   1.000
_cell.angle_alpha   90.00
_cell.angle_beta   90.00
_cell.angle_gamma   90.00
#
_symmetry.space_group_name_H-M   'P 1'
#
loop_
_entity.id
_entity.type
_entity.pdbx_description
1 polymer ?
#
loop_
_entity_poly.entity_id
_entity_poly.type
_entity_poly.pdbx_seq_one_letter_code
_entity_poly.pdbx_strand_id
1 'polypeptide(L)'
;MNTHQIHWGWFLSILTLVVVFSLPVIGTTGAGFLKAQDPANTKEESTPSGDEAIDTAMKGMKSAGKSFRRALRKSDAIEALKYVQKAQESTLSAKKYIPAVVETLEGEEKAEMLKWYRMGIISTLEQWCLIEKALLEGDVETAGTLAKKISDLKKRGHETFRKDD
;
A
#
# COMPACT_ATOMS: atom_id res chain seq x y z
N MET A 1 -12.07 44.85 -25.67
CA MET A 1 -13.04 43.96 -25.01
C MET A 1 -13.37 42.80 -25.93
N ASN A 2 -13.94 41.74 -25.35
CA ASN A 2 -14.43 40.51 -25.98
C ASN A 2 -15.42 40.79 -27.14
N THR A 3 -15.77 39.87 -28.05
CA THR A 3 -15.82 38.39 -27.96
C THR A 3 -15.45 37.65 -29.24
N HIS A 4 -15.19 36.35 -29.08
CA HIS A 4 -15.36 35.26 -30.05
C HIS A 4 -16.35 35.51 -31.21
N GLN A 5 -15.97 35.08 -32.40
CA GLN A 5 -16.53 33.92 -33.14
C GLN A 5 -15.47 33.49 -34.19
N ILE A 6 -15.50 32.32 -34.82
CA ILE A 6 -16.48 31.22 -34.80
C ILE A 6 -15.82 30.01 -34.08
N HIS A 7 -15.91 28.70 -34.37
CA HIS A 7 -16.66 27.90 -35.36
C HIS A 7 -17.05 26.55 -34.73
N TRP A 8 -18.07 25.87 -35.29
CA TRP A 8 -18.41 24.47 -35.00
C TRP A 8 -17.82 23.52 -36.05
N GLY A 9 -17.57 22.26 -35.68
CA GLY A 9 -17.59 21.17 -36.66
C GLY A 9 -16.74 19.94 -36.31
N TRP A 10 -17.09 18.83 -36.96
CA TRP A 10 -16.28 17.61 -37.14
C TRP A 10 -15.85 16.92 -35.82
N PHE A 11 -16.78 16.26 -35.13
CA PHE A 11 -17.20 14.86 -35.33
C PHE A 11 -16.16 13.79 -34.98
N LEU A 12 -16.67 12.67 -34.46
CA LEU A 12 -15.94 11.51 -33.98
C LEU A 12 -14.98 10.94 -35.03
N SER A 13 -13.79 10.52 -34.58
CA SER A 13 -13.05 9.44 -35.23
C SER A 13 -12.53 8.48 -34.16
N ILE A 14 -13.36 7.48 -33.82
CA ILE A 14 -12.98 6.37 -32.95
C ILE A 14 -12.24 5.36 -33.82
N LEU A 15 -10.91 5.28 -33.70
CA LEU A 15 -10.10 4.30 -34.41
C LEU A 15 -9.74 3.13 -33.47
N THR A 16 -10.61 2.13 -33.40
CA THR A 16 -10.34 0.86 -32.70
C THR A 16 -9.31 0.03 -33.47
N LEU A 17 -8.04 0.09 -33.05
CA LEU A 17 -6.96 -0.70 -33.64
C LEU A 17 -6.81 -2.04 -32.92
N VAL A 18 -7.57 -3.04 -33.35
CA VAL A 18 -7.45 -4.44 -32.88
C VAL A 18 -6.33 -5.13 -33.65
N VAL A 19 -5.20 -5.39 -32.98
CA VAL A 19 -4.13 -6.26 -33.50
C VAL A 19 -4.15 -7.57 -32.72
N VAL A 20 -4.41 -8.66 -33.43
CA VAL A 20 -4.49 -10.02 -32.88
C VAL A 20 -3.09 -10.54 -32.56
N PHE A 21 -2.82 -10.82 -31.28
CA PHE A 21 -1.57 -11.46 -30.86
C PHE A 21 -1.65 -12.98 -31.08
N SER A 22 -1.18 -13.44 -32.25
CA SER A 22 -1.03 -14.86 -32.55
C SER A 22 0.13 -15.48 -31.75
N LEU A 23 -0.18 -16.08 -30.61
CA LEU A 23 0.80 -16.86 -29.83
C LEU A 23 1.13 -18.18 -30.55
N PRO A 24 2.41 -18.55 -30.73
CA PRO A 24 2.77 -19.86 -31.23
C PRO A 24 2.47 -20.94 -30.18
N VAL A 25 1.80 -22.02 -30.58
CA VAL A 25 1.59 -23.20 -29.73
C VAL A 25 2.94 -23.90 -29.55
N ILE A 26 3.55 -23.77 -28.37
CA ILE A 26 4.76 -24.51 -28.01
C ILE A 26 4.35 -25.96 -27.73
N GLY A 27 4.67 -26.85 -28.68
CA GLY A 27 4.29 -28.26 -28.64
C GLY A 27 4.97 -29.07 -27.54
N THR A 28 4.31 -30.14 -27.10
CA THR A 28 4.74 -30.98 -25.98
C THR A 28 5.66 -32.13 -26.42
N THR A 29 6.98 -31.97 -26.25
CA THR A 29 7.93 -33.10 -26.22
C THR A 29 9.12 -32.76 -25.31
N GLY A 30 9.34 -33.53 -24.24
CA GLY A 30 10.39 -33.27 -23.26
C GLY A 30 10.42 -34.30 -22.14
N ALA A 31 10.64 -35.58 -22.49
CA ALA A 31 10.73 -36.64 -21.50
C ALA A 31 12.09 -36.62 -20.76
N GLY A 32 12.06 -36.86 -19.45
CA GLY A 32 13.21 -37.35 -18.69
C GLY A 32 14.22 -36.30 -18.21
N PHE A 33 13.93 -35.67 -17.07
CA PHE A 33 14.97 -35.51 -16.04
C PHE A 33 14.39 -35.49 -14.62
N LEU A 34 14.02 -36.68 -14.10
CA LEU A 34 13.74 -36.87 -12.68
C LEU A 34 15.04 -36.80 -11.89
N LYS A 35 15.53 -35.59 -11.61
CA LYS A 35 16.55 -35.39 -10.59
C LYS A 35 15.87 -35.47 -9.22
N ALA A 36 16.01 -36.61 -8.57
CA ALA A 36 15.66 -36.73 -7.15
C ALA A 36 16.43 -35.65 -6.38
N GLN A 37 15.71 -34.87 -5.58
CA GLN A 37 16.27 -33.82 -4.73
C GLN A 37 16.14 -34.29 -3.28
N ASP A 38 17.26 -34.38 -2.58
CA ASP A 38 17.32 -34.95 -1.24
C ASP A 38 16.39 -34.21 -0.26
N PRO A 39 15.57 -34.94 0.53
CA PRO A 39 14.72 -34.35 1.56
C PRO A 39 15.55 -33.99 2.81
N ALA A 40 16.53 -33.10 2.65
CA ALA A 40 17.45 -32.69 3.70
C ALA A 40 17.60 -31.17 3.77
N ASN A 41 17.27 -30.60 4.93
CA ASN A 41 17.57 -29.21 5.30
C ASN A 41 16.91 -28.12 4.42
N THR A 42 15.63 -28.29 4.09
CA THR A 42 14.76 -27.11 4.09
C THR A 42 14.67 -26.65 5.55
N LYS A 43 15.37 -25.58 5.90
CA LYS A 43 15.01 -24.83 7.10
C LYS A 43 13.61 -24.30 6.85
N GLU A 44 12.68 -24.57 7.76
CA GLU A 44 11.40 -23.88 7.77
C GLU A 44 11.66 -22.40 8.08
N GLU A 45 11.80 -21.60 7.03
CA GLU A 45 11.66 -20.15 7.10
C GLU A 45 10.17 -19.88 7.41
N SER A 46 9.85 -19.98 8.70
CA SER A 46 8.51 -19.85 9.26
C SER A 46 7.86 -18.59 8.70
N THR A 47 6.92 -18.78 7.77
CA THR A 47 6.23 -17.65 7.13
C THR A 47 5.51 -16.88 8.23
N PRO A 48 5.83 -15.59 8.47
CA PRO A 48 5.35 -14.89 9.65
C PRO A 48 3.84 -14.95 9.75
N SER A 49 3.33 -15.16 10.97
CA SER A 49 1.90 -15.12 11.25
C SER A 49 1.29 -13.80 10.77
N GLY A 50 -0.01 -13.79 10.43
CA GLY A 50 -0.69 -12.58 9.95
C GLY A 50 -0.46 -11.38 10.86
N ASP A 51 -0.56 -11.59 12.19
CA ASP A 51 -0.26 -10.57 13.19
C ASP A 51 1.22 -10.16 13.25
N GLU A 52 2.16 -11.09 13.10
CA GLU A 52 3.61 -10.78 13.07
C GLU A 52 3.99 -9.96 11.84
N ALA A 53 3.39 -10.27 10.68
CA ALA A 53 3.58 -9.54 9.45
C ALA A 53 2.95 -8.14 9.51
N ILE A 54 1.74 -8.02 10.06
CA ILE A 54 1.10 -6.73 10.37
C ILE A 54 1.97 -5.91 11.33
N ASP A 55 2.42 -6.49 12.43
CA ASP A 55 3.16 -5.76 13.46
C ASP A 55 4.57 -5.36 12.97
N THR A 56 5.20 -6.18 12.12
CA THR A 56 6.42 -5.83 11.37
C THR A 56 6.20 -4.66 10.42
N ALA A 57 5.10 -4.66 9.66
CA ALA A 57 4.72 -3.55 8.80
C ALA A 57 4.41 -2.26 9.61
N MET A 58 3.74 -2.38 10.77
CA MET A 58 3.46 -1.26 11.68
C MET A 58 4.75 -0.70 12.32
N LYS A 59 5.73 -1.56 12.65
CA LYS A 59 7.08 -1.17 13.06
C LYS A 59 7.82 -0.43 11.94
N GLY A 60 7.70 -0.90 10.69
CA GLY A 60 8.21 -0.24 9.49
C GLY A 60 7.66 1.18 9.32
N MET A 61 6.33 1.33 9.29
CA MET A 61 5.65 2.63 9.20
C MET A 61 6.01 3.56 10.38
N LYS A 62 6.09 3.04 11.61
CA LYS A 62 6.51 3.81 12.81
C LYS A 62 7.95 4.34 12.68
N SER A 63 8.85 3.57 12.06
CA SER A 63 10.22 3.97 11.78
C SER A 63 10.29 5.01 10.67
N ALA A 64 9.64 4.74 9.53
CA ALA A 64 9.56 5.66 8.40
C ALA A 64 8.99 7.04 8.81
N GLY A 65 7.88 7.08 9.55
CA GLY A 65 7.28 8.31 10.09
C GLY A 65 8.11 9.01 11.19
N LYS A 66 9.13 8.36 11.76
CA LYS A 66 10.14 9.00 12.63
C LYS A 66 11.25 9.66 11.79
N SER A 67 11.67 9.02 10.71
CA SER A 67 12.71 9.51 9.79
C SER A 67 12.21 10.62 8.87
N PHE A 68 11.01 10.51 8.30
CA PHE A 68 10.31 11.59 7.59
C PHE A 68 10.27 12.88 8.43
N ARG A 69 9.85 12.80 9.70
CA ARG A 69 9.86 13.96 10.63
C ARG A 69 11.26 14.46 10.98
N ARG A 70 12.34 13.69 10.74
CA ARG A 70 13.73 14.14 10.87
C ARG A 70 14.20 14.85 9.59
N ALA A 71 13.78 14.39 8.41
CA ALA A 71 14.06 15.03 7.13
C ALA A 71 13.36 16.40 7.00
N LEU A 72 12.07 16.49 7.37
CA LEU A 72 11.35 17.78 7.44
C LEU A 72 12.09 18.83 8.27
N ARG A 73 12.61 18.47 9.45
CA ARG A 73 13.37 19.39 10.32
C ARG A 73 14.76 19.77 9.80
N LYS A 74 15.19 19.19 8.69
CA LYS A 74 16.40 19.57 7.94
C LYS A 74 16.06 20.29 6.62
N SER A 75 14.78 20.53 6.34
CA SER A 75 14.27 21.00 5.05
C SER A 75 14.63 20.08 3.86
N ASP A 76 14.89 18.79 4.13
CA ASP A 76 15.29 17.81 3.12
C ASP A 76 14.04 17.12 2.55
N ALA A 77 13.43 17.73 1.54
CA ALA A 77 12.21 17.23 0.90
C ALA A 77 12.43 15.90 0.15
N ILE A 78 13.62 15.72 -0.47
CA ILE A 78 13.97 14.51 -1.23
C ILE A 78 14.10 13.31 -0.29
N GLU A 79 14.78 13.47 0.84
CA GLU A 79 14.87 12.42 1.87
C GLU A 79 13.53 12.21 2.58
N ALA A 80 12.70 13.26 2.74
CA ALA A 80 11.35 13.14 3.29
C ALA A 80 10.45 12.28 2.40
N LEU A 81 10.45 12.50 1.07
CA LEU A 81 9.68 11.70 0.09
C LEU A 81 10.02 10.20 0.19
N LYS A 82 11.30 9.83 0.25
CA LYS A 82 11.75 8.43 0.42
C LYS A 82 11.15 7.77 1.68
N TYR A 83 10.93 8.53 2.76
CA TYR A 83 10.30 8.00 3.97
C TYR A 83 8.76 8.01 3.91
N VAL A 84 8.13 8.86 3.10
CA VAL A 84 6.69 8.73 2.81
C VAL A 84 6.43 7.45 2.01
N GLN A 85 7.19 7.22 0.93
CA GLN A 85 7.08 5.99 0.13
C GLN A 85 7.24 4.74 0.99
N LYS A 86 8.29 4.65 1.82
CA LYS A 86 8.49 3.52 2.76
C LYS A 86 7.35 3.33 3.76
N ALA A 87 6.66 4.41 4.14
CA ALA A 87 5.49 4.34 5.01
C ALA A 87 4.23 3.86 4.26
N GLN A 88 4.05 4.25 3.00
CA GLN A 88 3.01 3.72 2.10
C GLN A 88 3.22 2.22 1.82
N GLU A 89 4.44 1.81 1.46
CA GLU A 89 4.85 0.42 1.25
C GLU A 89 4.59 -0.45 2.50
N SER A 90 4.89 0.08 3.68
CA SER A 90 4.57 -0.55 4.96
C SER A 90 3.04 -0.67 5.16
N THR A 91 2.28 0.39 4.90
CA THR A 91 0.81 0.41 5.04
C THR A 91 0.14 -0.58 4.08
N LEU A 92 0.61 -0.64 2.83
CA LEU A 92 0.19 -1.61 1.82
C LEU A 92 0.61 -3.04 2.15
N SER A 93 1.71 -3.24 2.88
CA SER A 93 2.13 -4.57 3.33
C SER A 93 1.22 -5.09 4.44
N ALA A 94 0.84 -4.25 5.42
CA ALA A 94 -0.16 -4.62 6.42
C ALA A 94 -1.52 -4.99 5.77
N LYS A 95 -1.95 -4.24 4.74
CA LYS A 95 -3.21 -4.46 3.99
C LYS A 95 -3.38 -5.87 3.39
N LYS A 96 -2.30 -6.64 3.24
CA LYS A 96 -2.32 -8.00 2.66
C LYS A 96 -2.88 -9.06 3.62
N TYR A 97 -2.86 -8.77 4.92
CA TYR A 97 -3.17 -9.73 5.98
C TYR A 97 -4.52 -9.40 6.65
N ILE A 98 -5.00 -10.34 7.46
CA ILE A 98 -6.16 -10.16 8.34
C ILE A 98 -5.62 -10.28 9.78
N PRO A 99 -6.01 -9.41 10.72
CA PRO A 99 -5.61 -9.58 12.13
C PRO A 99 -6.23 -10.86 12.71
N ALA A 100 -5.50 -11.61 13.53
CA ALA A 100 -5.98 -12.90 14.04
C ALA A 100 -7.29 -12.77 14.86
N VAL A 101 -7.51 -11.63 15.53
CA VAL A 101 -8.78 -11.31 16.21
C VAL A 101 -9.97 -11.26 15.25
N VAL A 102 -9.78 -10.87 13.99
CA VAL A 102 -10.80 -10.88 12.94
C VAL A 102 -10.90 -12.24 12.27
N GLU A 103 -9.80 -13.00 12.17
CA GLU A 103 -9.83 -14.38 11.66
C GLU A 103 -10.68 -15.31 12.55
N THR A 104 -10.72 -15.07 13.88
CA THR A 104 -11.52 -15.84 14.84
C THR A 104 -13.02 -15.51 14.91
N LEU A 105 -13.48 -14.44 14.24
CA LEU A 105 -14.90 -14.06 14.20
C LEU A 105 -15.60 -14.75 13.03
N GLU A 106 -16.93 -14.88 13.05
CA GLU A 106 -17.69 -15.45 11.91
C GLU A 106 -18.90 -14.60 11.49
N GLY A 107 -19.41 -14.87 10.29
CA GLY A 107 -20.61 -14.22 9.76
C GLY A 107 -20.49 -12.69 9.61
N GLU A 108 -21.52 -11.97 10.05
CA GLU A 108 -21.65 -10.52 9.92
C GLU A 108 -20.59 -9.75 10.73
N GLU A 109 -20.29 -10.21 11.96
CA GLU A 109 -19.28 -9.60 12.83
C GLU A 109 -17.87 -9.64 12.19
N LYS A 110 -17.51 -10.78 11.57
CA LYS A 110 -16.28 -10.93 10.78
C LYS A 110 -16.22 -9.91 9.64
N ALA A 111 -17.33 -9.69 8.94
CA ALA A 111 -17.41 -8.77 7.81
C ALA A 111 -17.32 -7.31 8.25
N GLU A 112 -17.98 -6.92 9.34
CA GLU A 112 -17.92 -5.57 9.92
C GLU A 112 -16.51 -5.23 10.42
N MET A 113 -15.89 -6.13 11.20
CA MET A 113 -14.54 -5.92 11.73
C MET A 113 -13.48 -5.90 10.62
N LEU A 114 -13.59 -6.77 9.61
CA LEU A 114 -12.69 -6.74 8.44
C LEU A 114 -12.85 -5.45 7.61
N LYS A 115 -14.08 -4.96 7.46
CA LYS A 115 -14.38 -3.67 6.82
C LYS A 115 -13.75 -2.51 7.60
N TRP A 116 -13.91 -2.47 8.92
CA TRP A 116 -13.35 -1.41 9.78
C TRP A 116 -11.81 -1.43 9.74
N TYR A 117 -11.18 -2.61 9.81
CA TYR A 117 -9.74 -2.78 9.65
C TYR A 117 -9.25 -2.22 8.30
N ARG A 118 -9.89 -2.64 7.20
CA ARG A 118 -9.52 -2.19 5.85
C ARG A 118 -9.70 -0.69 5.67
N MET A 119 -10.75 -0.09 6.25
CA MET A 119 -10.95 1.37 6.25
C MET A 119 -9.88 2.12 7.04
N GLY A 120 -9.43 1.59 8.19
CA GLY A 120 -8.33 2.17 8.97
C GLY A 120 -7.00 2.16 8.23
N ILE A 121 -6.68 1.06 7.53
CA ILE A 121 -5.51 0.95 6.66
C ILE A 121 -5.60 1.90 5.45
N ILE A 122 -6.76 2.01 4.80
CA ILE A 122 -6.99 2.93 3.67
C ILE A 122 -6.84 4.39 4.12
N SER A 123 -7.49 4.80 5.21
CA SER A 123 -7.39 6.17 5.75
C SER A 123 -5.96 6.55 6.13
N THR A 124 -5.15 5.55 6.56
CA THR A 124 -3.73 5.75 6.86
C THR A 124 -2.91 5.94 5.59
N LEU A 125 -3.20 5.20 4.53
CA LEU A 125 -2.54 5.32 3.22
C LEU A 125 -2.88 6.65 2.54
N GLU A 126 -4.16 7.03 2.52
CA GLU A 126 -4.65 8.33 2.00
C GLU A 126 -3.91 9.49 2.68
N GLN A 127 -3.77 9.44 4.01
CA GLN A 127 -3.06 10.46 4.77
C GLN A 127 -1.55 10.52 4.44
N TRP A 128 -0.92 9.42 4.03
CA TRP A 128 0.44 9.43 3.48
C TRP A 128 0.50 10.02 2.06
N CYS A 129 -0.44 9.68 1.18
CA CYS A 129 -0.51 10.26 -0.17
C CYS A 129 -0.77 11.78 -0.15
N LEU A 130 -1.53 12.29 0.82
CA LEU A 130 -1.68 13.74 1.02
C LEU A 130 -0.37 14.41 1.44
N ILE A 131 0.46 13.75 2.25
CA ILE A 131 1.79 14.24 2.64
C ILE A 131 2.76 14.21 1.44
N GLU A 132 2.73 13.13 0.65
CA GLU A 132 3.51 13.02 -0.59
C GLU A 132 3.16 14.15 -1.56
N LYS A 133 1.87 14.36 -1.81
CA LYS A 133 1.38 15.46 -2.65
C LYS A 133 1.89 16.82 -2.16
N ALA A 134 1.75 17.12 -0.86
CA ALA A 134 2.23 18.38 -0.29
C ALA A 134 3.74 18.56 -0.46
N LEU A 135 4.55 17.49 -0.30
CA LEU A 135 6.00 17.55 -0.57
C LEU A 135 6.32 17.79 -2.06
N LEU A 136 5.57 17.18 -2.98
CA LEU A 136 5.74 17.38 -4.43
C LEU A 136 5.32 18.79 -4.88
N GLU A 137 4.33 19.39 -4.20
CA GLU A 137 3.92 20.79 -4.39
C GLU A 137 4.84 21.80 -3.65
N GLY A 138 5.82 21.32 -2.88
CA GLY A 138 6.77 22.14 -2.12
C GLY A 138 6.24 22.64 -0.76
N ASP A 139 5.02 22.29 -0.37
CA ASP A 139 4.40 22.69 0.89
C ASP A 139 4.83 21.78 2.06
N VAL A 140 6.04 22.07 2.55
CA VAL A 140 6.67 21.41 3.70
C VAL A 140 5.87 21.63 5.01
N GLU A 141 5.11 22.72 5.14
CA GLU A 141 4.32 23.03 6.34
C GLU A 141 3.05 22.19 6.40
N THR A 142 2.28 22.13 5.30
CA THR A 142 1.12 21.24 5.18
C THR A 142 1.54 19.78 5.33
N ALA A 143 2.65 19.35 4.72
CA ALA A 143 3.22 18.01 4.95
C ALA A 143 3.49 17.74 6.45
N GLY A 144 4.07 18.71 7.16
CA GLY A 144 4.33 18.63 8.60
C GLY A 144 3.06 18.60 9.48
N THR A 145 2.00 19.29 9.07
CA THR A 145 0.72 19.32 9.79
C THR A 145 -0.13 18.08 9.50
N LEU A 146 -0.18 17.62 8.25
CA LEU A 146 -0.82 16.35 7.86
C LEU A 146 -0.22 15.15 8.60
N ALA A 147 1.09 15.15 8.85
CA ALA A 147 1.76 14.09 9.59
C ALA A 147 1.34 13.95 11.06
N LYS A 148 0.68 14.97 11.65
CA LYS A 148 0.12 14.89 13.01
C LYS A 148 -1.08 13.93 13.04
N LYS A 149 -1.97 14.00 12.04
CA LYS A 149 -3.19 13.17 11.96
C LYS A 149 -2.90 11.66 11.95
N ILE A 150 -1.71 11.26 11.47
CA ILE A 150 -1.30 9.85 11.39
C ILE A 150 -1.14 9.22 12.77
N SER A 151 -0.73 9.96 13.82
CA SER A 151 -0.67 9.36 15.16
C SER A 151 -2.05 8.98 15.71
N ASP A 152 -3.08 9.73 15.37
CA ASP A 152 -4.42 9.57 15.95
C ASP A 152 -5.32 8.62 15.13
N LEU A 153 -5.03 8.48 13.82
CA LEU A 153 -5.47 7.32 13.02
C LEU A 153 -4.91 6.02 13.62
N LYS A 154 -3.61 5.98 13.89
CA LYS A 154 -2.93 4.75 14.31
C LYS A 154 -3.27 4.33 15.74
N LYS A 155 -3.51 5.26 16.67
CA LYS A 155 -4.01 4.95 18.03
C LYS A 155 -5.29 4.13 18.00
N ARG A 156 -6.34 4.66 17.36
CA ARG A 156 -7.64 4.00 17.21
C ARG A 156 -7.56 2.61 16.57
N GLY A 157 -6.69 2.46 15.57
CA GLY A 157 -6.43 1.15 14.95
C GLY A 157 -5.76 0.14 15.90
N HIS A 158 -4.81 0.58 16.72
CA HIS A 158 -4.21 -0.28 17.76
C HIS A 158 -5.23 -0.68 18.83
N GLU A 159 -6.00 0.29 19.32
CA GLU A 159 -7.05 0.14 20.36
C GLU A 159 -8.20 -0.82 19.95
N THR A 160 -8.36 -1.09 18.64
CA THR A 160 -9.44 -1.94 18.10
C THR A 160 -8.99 -3.33 17.65
N PHE A 161 -7.72 -3.51 17.26
CA PHE A 161 -7.25 -4.76 16.63
C PHE A 161 -6.05 -5.44 17.29
N ARG A 162 -5.37 -4.79 18.22
CA ARG A 162 -4.40 -5.50 19.08
C ARG A 162 -5.13 -6.01 20.31
N LYS A 163 -4.85 -7.25 20.71
CA LYS A 163 -5.11 -7.66 22.10
C LYS A 163 -4.14 -6.87 23.00
N ASP A 164 -4.59 -6.55 24.20
CA ASP A 164 -3.70 -6.07 25.25
C ASP A 164 -2.77 -7.22 25.68
N ASP A 165 -1.51 -6.88 25.98
CA ASP A 165 -0.49 -7.79 26.55
C ASP A 165 -0.43 -7.58 28.08
#